data_AF-A0A6V8NM26-F1
#
_entry.id   AF-A0A6V8NM26-F1
#
_cell.length_a   1.000
_cell.length_b   1.000
_cell.length_c   1.000
_cell.angle_alpha   90.00
_cell.angle_beta   90.00
_cell.angle_gamma   90.00
#
_symmetry.space_group_name_H-M   'P 1'
#
loop_
_entity.id
_entity.type
_entity.pdbx_description
1 polymer ?
#
loop_
_entity_poly.entity_id
_entity_poly.type
_entity_poly.pdbx_seq_one_letter_code
_entity_poly.pdbx_strand_id
1 'polypeptide(L)'
;MRNRALHIAGNTLYYFALIVIALIFIFPFVWMVSSAFKPVDEIFRYPPVLISQNPSLEHFIEVFQVVPFARYMWNSFFVSTTVTLVALLL
;
A
#
# COMPACT_ATOMS: atom_id res chain seq x y z
N MET A 1 -32.68 19.65 -23.13
CA MET A 1 -31.28 20.05 -22.85
C MET A 1 -30.97 20.21 -21.36
N ARG A 2 -31.84 20.83 -20.53
CA ARG A 2 -31.64 21.04 -19.08
C ARG A 2 -31.37 19.77 -18.24
N ASN A 3 -32.04 18.66 -18.54
CA ASN A 3 -31.87 17.39 -17.80
C ASN A 3 -30.49 16.75 -18.01
N ARG A 4 -29.84 17.02 -19.16
CA ARG A 4 -28.52 16.47 -19.48
C ARG A 4 -27.41 17.19 -18.70
N ALA A 5 -27.54 18.50 -18.54
CA ALA A 5 -26.60 19.32 -17.75
C ALA A 5 -26.64 18.99 -16.26
N LEU A 6 -27.84 18.77 -15.68
CA LEU A 6 -27.99 18.35 -14.28
C LEU A 6 -27.41 16.95 -14.03
N HIS A 7 -27.57 16.04 -14.99
CA HIS A 7 -27.00 14.69 -14.89
C HIS A 7 -25.45 14.70 -14.99
N ILE A 8 -24.89 15.52 -15.88
CA ILE A 8 -23.43 15.68 -16.00
C ILE A 8 -22.84 16.28 -14.72
N ALA A 9 -23.46 17.34 -14.18
CA ALA A 9 -22.99 17.96 -12.93
C ALA A 9 -23.05 16.99 -11.74
N GLY A 10 -24.11 16.16 -11.66
CA GLY A 10 -24.23 15.10 -10.66
C GLY A 10 -23.13 14.04 -10.78
N ASN A 11 -22.83 13.58 -12.01
CA ASN A 11 -21.74 12.64 -12.25
C ASN A 11 -20.38 13.24 -11.92
N THR A 12 -20.11 14.49 -12.27
CA THR A 12 -18.83 15.16 -11.96
C THR A 12 -18.60 15.24 -10.45
N LEU A 13 -19.61 15.63 -9.67
CA LEU A 13 -19.53 15.66 -8.21
C LEU A 13 -19.32 14.26 -7.62
N TYR A 14 -20.02 13.26 -8.16
CA TYR A 14 -19.88 11.87 -7.74
C TYR A 14 -18.47 11.34 -7.98
N TYR A 15 -17.91 11.53 -9.18
CA TYR A 15 -16.53 11.12 -9.48
C TYR A 15 -15.51 11.88 -8.64
N PHE A 16 -15.72 13.18 -8.40
CA PHE A 16 -14.85 13.97 -7.52
C PHE A 16 -14.84 13.38 -6.09
N ALA A 17 -16.00 13.07 -5.54
CA ALA A 17 -16.10 12.44 -4.22
C ALA A 17 -15.40 11.07 -4.19
N LEU A 18 -15.59 10.23 -5.21
CA LEU A 18 -14.88 8.95 -5.32
C LEU A 18 -13.37 9.11 -5.39
N ILE A 19 -12.85 10.10 -6.13
CA ILE A 19 -11.41 10.38 -6.21
C ILE A 19 -10.87 10.80 -4.85
N VAL A 20 -11.55 11.70 -4.14
CA VAL A 20 -11.13 12.13 -2.80
C VAL A 20 -11.08 10.94 -1.84
N ILE A 21 -12.11 10.10 -1.85
CA ILE A 21 -12.14 8.86 -1.05
C ILE A 21 -10.96 7.97 -1.42
N ALA A 22 -10.74 7.71 -2.72
CA ALA A 22 -9.64 6.89 -3.19
C ALA A 22 -8.27 7.43 -2.74
N LEU A 23 -8.05 8.75 -2.79
CA LEU A 23 -6.81 9.38 -2.32
C LEU A 23 -6.59 9.18 -0.82
N ILE A 24 -7.65 9.27 -0.01
CA ILE A 24 -7.58 8.99 1.44
C ILE A 24 -7.17 7.53 1.69
N PHE A 25 -7.71 6.59 0.93
CA PHE A 25 -7.36 5.16 1.05
C PHE A 25 -5.95 4.85 0.53
N ILE A 26 -5.49 5.55 -0.52
CA ILE A 26 -4.15 5.36 -1.11
C ILE A 26 -3.06 5.97 -0.22
N PHE A 27 -3.36 7.06 0.49
CA PHE A 27 -2.39 7.77 1.32
C PHE A 27 -1.57 6.86 2.27
N PRO A 28 -2.16 5.96 3.09
CA PRO A 28 -1.38 5.07 3.95
C PRO A 28 -0.45 4.12 3.18
N PHE A 29 -0.82 3.71 1.96
CA PHE A 29 0.06 2.89 1.12
C PHE A 29 1.25 3.69 0.60
N VAL A 30 1.02 4.94 0.18
CA VAL A 30 2.11 5.85 -0.21
C VAL A 30 3.06 6.08 0.96
N TRP A 31 2.51 6.29 2.16
CA TRP A 31 3.30 6.42 3.38
C TRP A 31 4.12 5.16 3.69
N MET A 32 3.50 3.98 3.56
CA MET A 32 4.15 2.69 3.79
C MET A 32 5.32 2.48 2.82
N VAL A 33 5.11 2.68 1.52
CA VAL A 33 6.15 2.54 0.50
C VAL A 33 7.28 3.52 0.76
N SER A 34 6.98 4.79 1.02
CA SER A 34 8.00 5.78 1.36
C SER A 34 8.82 5.37 2.58
N SER A 35 8.15 4.93 3.65
CA SER A 35 8.80 4.59 4.91
C SER A 35 9.68 3.34 4.80
N ALA A 36 9.39 2.42 3.86
CA ALA A 36 10.25 1.27 3.60
C ALA A 36 11.65 1.66 3.08
N PHE A 37 11.81 2.86 2.51
CA PHE A 37 13.09 3.38 2.03
C PHE A 37 13.73 4.40 2.99
N LYS A 38 13.08 4.74 4.11
CA LYS A 38 13.62 5.71 5.08
C LYS A 38 14.64 5.02 5.99
N PRO A 39 15.82 5.61 6.21
CA PRO A 39 16.71 5.23 7.30
C PRO A 39 16.04 5.39 8.67
N VAL A 40 16.52 4.66 9.68
CA VAL A 40 15.94 4.61 11.03
C VAL A 40 15.83 6.01 11.67
N ASP A 41 16.82 6.88 11.43
CA ASP A 41 16.84 8.25 11.95
C ASP A 41 15.81 9.17 11.29
N GLU A 42 15.42 8.90 10.04
CA GLU A 42 14.37 9.66 9.34
C GLU A 42 12.95 9.20 9.70
N ILE A 43 12.76 7.96 10.16
CA ILE A 43 11.45 7.42 10.55
C ILE A 43 10.86 8.17 11.75
N PHE A 44 11.70 8.54 12.73
CA PHE A 44 11.27 9.23 13.96
C PHE A 44 11.46 10.76 13.91
N ARG A 45 11.83 11.30 12.75
CA ARG A 45 12.10 12.73 12.58
C ARG A 45 10.82 13.56 12.61
N TYR A 46 10.87 14.72 13.25
CA TYR A 46 9.80 15.72 13.23
C TYR A 46 10.25 17.01 12.52
N PRO A 47 9.49 17.57 11.56
CA PRO A 47 8.23 17.04 11.02
C PRO A 47 8.46 15.77 10.18
N PRO A 48 7.46 14.87 10.10
CA PRO A 48 7.65 13.62 9.38
C PRO A 48 7.64 13.89 7.86
N VAL A 49 8.64 13.34 7.16
CA VAL A 49 8.84 13.58 5.73
C VAL A 49 8.14 12.52 4.89
N LEU A 50 7.41 12.92 3.85
CA LEU A 50 6.78 11.96 2.93
C LEU A 50 7.78 11.35 1.95
N ILE A 51 8.88 12.03 1.63
CA ILE A 51 9.91 11.53 0.73
C ILE A 51 11.24 11.64 1.49
N SER A 52 11.95 10.51 1.63
CA SER A 52 13.26 10.45 2.27
C SER A 52 14.27 11.29 1.48
N GLN A 53 15.13 12.03 2.17
CA GLN A 53 16.25 12.71 1.51
C GLN A 53 17.39 11.74 1.21
N ASN A 54 17.48 10.64 1.97
CA ASN A 54 18.51 9.62 1.84
C ASN A 54 17.85 8.24 1.72
N PRO A 55 17.25 7.88 0.56
CA PRO A 55 16.62 6.58 0.40
C PRO A 55 17.65 5.45 0.56
N SER A 56 17.31 4.44 1.37
CA SER A 56 18.16 3.27 1.63
C SER A 56 17.44 1.97 1.25
N LEU A 57 18.21 0.98 0.82
CA LEU A 57 17.75 -0.39 0.59
C LEU A 57 18.16 -1.35 1.71
N GLU A 58 18.83 -0.85 2.74
CA GLU A 58 19.41 -1.66 3.81
C GLU A 58 18.36 -2.53 4.51
N HIS A 59 17.18 -1.99 4.81
CA HIS A 59 16.08 -2.74 5.43
C HIS A 59 15.62 -3.96 4.61
N PHE A 60 15.69 -3.88 3.27
CA PHE A 60 15.32 -5.00 2.41
C PHE A 60 16.34 -6.14 2.46
N ILE A 61 17.60 -5.85 2.77
CA ILE A 61 18.66 -6.85 2.93
C ILE A 61 18.66 -7.38 4.37
N GLU A 62 18.59 -6.46 5.33
CA GLU A 62 18.62 -6.72 6.77
C GLU A 62 17.50 -7.69 7.20
N VAL A 63 16.29 -7.55 6.65
CA VAL A 63 15.16 -8.42 7.01
C VAL A 63 15.44 -9.91 6.75
N PHE A 64 16.26 -10.24 5.74
CA PHE A 64 16.64 -11.63 5.44
C PHE A 64 17.77 -12.14 6.35
N GLN A 65 18.48 -11.24 7.03
CA GLN A 65 19.57 -11.57 7.94
C GLN A 65 19.09 -11.69 9.39
N VAL A 66 18.15 -10.83 9.81
CA VAL A 66 17.66 -10.75 11.20
C VAL A 66 16.60 -11.80 11.50
N VAL A 67 15.77 -12.16 10.51
CA VAL A 67 14.72 -13.17 10.67
C VAL A 67 14.73 -14.14 9.50
N PRO A 68 14.18 -15.37 9.63
CA PRO A 68 14.04 -16.30 8.52
C PRO A 68 12.89 -15.87 7.58
N PHE A 69 12.98 -14.66 7.03
CA PHE A 69 11.94 -14.00 6.24
C PHE A 69 11.51 -14.84 5.03
N ALA A 70 12.48 -15.43 4.31
CA ALA A 70 12.21 -16.31 3.17
C ALA A 70 11.36 -17.53 3.58
N ARG A 71 11.57 -18.08 4.79
CA ARG A 71 10.75 -19.17 5.32
C ARG A 71 9.34 -18.70 5.64
N TYR A 72 9.18 -17.49 6.18
CA TYR A 72 7.84 -16.93 6.44
C TYR A 72 7.06 -16.73 5.15
N MET A 73 7.70 -16.19 4.10
CA MET A 73 7.07 -16.06 2.78
C MET A 73 6.69 -17.42 2.20
N TRP A 74 7.60 -18.40 2.28
CA TRP A 74 7.32 -19.75 1.78
C TRP A 74 6.18 -20.43 2.52
N ASN A 75 6.16 -20.37 3.86
CA ASN A 75 5.09 -20.95 4.66
C ASN A 75 3.73 -20.36 4.27
N SER A 76 3.64 -19.03 4.15
CA SER A 76 2.40 -18.35 3.76
C SER A 76 1.95 -18.73 2.36
N PHE A 77 2.87 -18.77 1.39
CA PHE A 77 2.60 -19.18 0.02
C PHE A 77 2.12 -20.64 -0.06
N PHE A 78 2.80 -21.54 0.65
CA PHE A 78 2.45 -22.95 0.69
C PHE A 78 1.06 -23.17 1.29
N VAL A 79 0.78 -22.55 2.43
CA VAL A 79 -0.52 -22.68 3.12
C VAL A 79 -1.64 -22.08 2.27
N SER A 80 -1.49 -20.86 1.76
CA SER A 80 -2.54 -20.21 0.97
C SER A 80 -2.86 -20.99 -0.31
N THR A 81 -1.83 -21.48 -1.00
CA THR A 81 -1.99 -22.29 -2.22
C THR A 81 -2.66 -23.63 -1.91
N THR A 82 -2.19 -24.35 -0.89
CA THR A 82 -2.75 -25.65 -0.51
C THR A 82 -4.21 -25.53 -0.11
N VAL A 83 -4.55 -24.55 0.74
CA VAL A 83 -5.93 -24.30 1.17
C VAL A 83 -6.82 -23.94 -0.03
N THR A 84 -6.35 -23.09 -0.94
CA THR A 84 -7.11 -22.73 -2.14
C THR A 84 -7.35 -23.94 -3.04
N LEU A 85 -6.34 -24.78 -3.27
CA LEU A 85 -6.48 -25.98 -4.09
C LEU A 85 -7.46 -26.98 -3.46
N VAL A 86 -7.34 -27.23 -2.16
CA VAL A 86 -8.26 -28.11 -1.43
C VAL A 86 -9.69 -27.56 -1.49
N ALA A 87 -9.88 -26.25 -1.31
CA ALA A 87 -11.19 -25.60 -1.37
C ALA A 87 -11.84 -25.60 -2.76
N LEU A 88 -11.05 -25.72 -3.83
CA LEU A 88 -11.57 -25.87 -5.20
C LEU A 88 -11.91 -27.31 -5.58
N LEU A 89 -11.27 -28.28 -4.92
CA LEU A 89 -11.44 -29.72 -5.20
C LEU A 89 -12.51 -30.38 -4.32
N LEU A 90 -12.79 -29.81 -3.15
CA LEU A 90 -13.90 -30.18 -2.27
C LEU A 90 -15.18 -29.44 -2.66
#